data_AF-S8GRD6-F1
#
_entry.id   AF-S8GRD6-F1
#
_cell.length_a   1.000
_cell.length_b   1.000
_cell.length_c   1.000
_cell.angle_alpha   90.00
_cell.angle_beta   90.00
_cell.angle_gamma   90.00
#
_symmetry.space_group_name_H-M   'P 1'
#
loop_
_entity.id
_entity.type
_entity.pdbx_description
1 polymer ?
#
loop_
_entity_poly.entity_id
_entity_poly.type
_entity_poly.pdbx_seq_one_letter_code
_entity_poly.pdbx_strand_id
1 'polypeptide(L)'
;MKSTKFFLFGGIFVVLCSSFAYGKKKERVKVEKNTKDHIYMVGVAASFTDSLIYFTDIEQLQGIHIGKSRMLPDRELYSQQLKTHLEQEEGLTNRTCFVYFSKKKKRMDKLITKMKHRYQKTAALYIRQVNPNTFHFRKLAEEGASTTR
;
A
#
# COMPACT_ATOMS: atom_id res chain seq x y z
N MET A 1 73.03 12.76 5.34
CA MET A 1 72.30 13.93 4.80
C MET A 1 70.92 14.00 5.43
N LYS A 2 70.68 15.08 6.20
CA LYS A 2 69.41 15.78 6.54
C LYS A 2 68.17 14.88 6.78
N SER A 3 67.81 14.50 8.01
CA SER A 3 67.22 15.29 9.12
C SER A 3 65.85 15.92 8.83
N THR A 4 64.83 15.48 9.58
CA THR A 4 63.76 16.26 10.27
C THR A 4 62.80 15.22 10.88
N LYS A 5 62.81 14.93 12.19
CA LYS A 5 62.18 15.68 13.30
C LYS A 5 60.83 16.29 12.91
N PHE A 6 59.73 15.90 13.55
CA PHE A 6 58.99 16.74 14.50
C PHE A 6 57.69 16.04 14.98
N PHE A 7 57.62 15.83 16.31
CA PHE A 7 56.47 16.10 17.19
C PHE A 7 55.27 15.13 17.27
N LEU A 8 55.34 14.28 18.30
CA LEU A 8 54.24 14.03 19.24
C LEU A 8 53.76 15.34 19.87
N PHE A 9 52.45 15.60 19.87
CA PHE A 9 51.62 16.34 20.86
C PHE A 9 50.19 16.22 20.27
N GLY A 10 49.21 15.54 20.86
CA GLY A 10 48.60 15.85 22.15
C GLY A 10 47.21 16.46 21.90
N GLY A 11 46.17 15.99 22.59
CA GLY A 11 44.97 16.79 22.82
C GLY A 11 43.66 16.29 22.20
N ILE A 12 42.92 15.58 23.04
CA ILE A 12 41.46 15.55 23.12
C ILE A 12 40.83 16.90 22.74
N PHE A 13 39.87 16.89 21.80
CA PHE A 13 38.83 17.92 21.70
C PHE A 13 37.47 17.23 21.54
N VAL A 14 36.95 16.76 22.67
CA VAL A 14 35.51 16.56 22.88
C VAL A 14 34.88 17.96 22.89
N VAL A 15 34.13 18.32 21.85
CA VAL A 15 33.19 19.44 21.91
C VAL A 15 31.84 18.97 21.39
N LEU A 16 30.98 18.72 22.38
CA LEU A 16 29.54 18.82 22.34
C LEU A 16 29.03 19.87 21.33
N CYS A 17 28.23 19.43 20.36
CA CYS A 17 27.25 20.28 19.71
C CYS A 17 25.85 19.72 20.06
N SER A 18 25.39 20.20 21.21
CA SER A 18 24.01 20.60 21.52
C SER A 18 22.86 20.04 20.65
N SER A 19 22.08 19.16 21.29
CA SER A 19 20.61 19.17 21.32
C SER A 19 19.88 19.80 20.13
N PHE A 20 19.47 18.97 19.18
CA PHE A 20 18.36 19.29 18.26
C PHE A 20 17.04 19.36 19.06
N ALA A 21 16.81 20.49 19.73
CA ALA A 21 15.48 20.89 20.14
C ALA A 21 14.84 21.67 18.98
N TYR A 22 14.07 20.99 18.12
CA TYR A 22 13.20 21.69 17.17
C TYR A 22 11.88 20.94 16.93
N GLY A 23 10.82 21.46 17.55
CA GLY A 23 9.47 21.45 16.99
C GLY A 23 8.51 20.34 17.42
N LYS A 24 7.77 20.55 18.52
CA LYS A 24 6.43 19.97 18.66
C LYS A 24 5.53 20.52 17.53
N LYS A 25 5.25 19.70 16.52
CA LYS A 25 4.25 20.01 15.50
C LYS A 25 2.84 19.87 16.11
N LYS A 26 2.20 21.00 16.41
CA LYS A 26 0.75 21.06 16.74
C LYS A 26 -0.03 20.51 15.54
N GLU A 27 -0.60 19.33 15.70
CA GLU A 27 -1.44 18.72 14.68
C GLU A 27 -2.85 19.29 14.78
N ARG A 28 -3.12 20.33 13.98
CA ARG A 28 -4.50 20.74 13.68
C ARG A 28 -5.10 19.66 12.79
N VAL A 29 -5.99 18.84 13.36
CA VAL A 29 -6.85 17.96 12.57
C VAL A 29 -7.88 18.85 11.86
N LYS A 30 -7.53 19.27 10.64
CA LYS A 30 -8.44 19.93 9.72
C LYS A 30 -9.14 18.82 8.95
N VAL A 31 -10.34 18.44 9.37
CA VAL A 31 -11.22 17.57 8.56
C VAL A 31 -11.80 18.43 7.45
N GLU A 32 -10.96 18.74 6.46
CA GLU A 32 -11.42 19.22 5.15
C GLU A 32 -11.80 17.97 4.35
N LYS A 33 -13.06 17.87 3.93
CA LYS A 33 -13.50 16.92 2.89
C LYS A 33 -12.74 17.25 1.59
N ASN A 34 -11.51 16.77 1.49
CA ASN A 34 -10.61 17.06 0.39
C ASN A 34 -10.86 16.03 -0.71
N THR A 35 -11.59 16.44 -1.74
CA THR A 35 -11.81 15.70 -3.00
C THR A 35 -10.51 15.40 -3.77
N LYS A 36 -9.35 15.84 -3.27
CA LYS A 36 -8.01 15.67 -3.86
C LYS A 36 -7.28 14.40 -3.41
N ASP A 37 -7.74 13.75 -2.33
CA ASP A 37 -7.09 12.53 -1.86
C ASP A 37 -7.42 11.36 -2.78
N HIS A 38 -6.39 10.67 -3.25
CA HIS A 38 -6.51 9.48 -4.09
C HIS A 38 -5.55 8.40 -3.64
N ILE A 39 -5.90 7.17 -3.99
CA ILE A 39 -5.06 5.99 -3.82
C ILE A 39 -5.02 5.20 -5.11
N TYR A 40 -3.95 4.44 -5.29
CA TYR A 40 -3.86 3.36 -6.25
C TYR A 40 -4.10 2.06 -5.52
N MET A 41 -4.92 1.19 -6.10
CA MET A 41 -5.31 -0.09 -5.49
C MET A 41 -5.17 -1.23 -6.50
N VAL A 42 -4.84 -2.41 -5.99
CA VAL A 42 -4.83 -3.66 -6.75
C VAL A 42 -5.37 -4.78 -5.87
N GLY A 43 -6.21 -5.62 -6.46
CA GLY A 43 -6.72 -6.85 -5.88
C GLY A 43 -5.88 -8.06 -6.28
N VAL A 44 -5.70 -8.99 -5.35
CA VAL A 44 -5.06 -10.28 -5.56
C VAL A 44 -5.95 -11.36 -4.97
N ALA A 45 -6.22 -12.42 -5.71
CA ALA A 45 -6.97 -13.57 -5.24
C ALA A 45 -6.21 -14.87 -5.52
N ALA A 46 -6.20 -15.78 -4.56
CA ALA A 46 -5.54 -17.08 -4.67
C ALA A 46 -6.36 -18.16 -3.94
N SER A 47 -6.21 -19.41 -4.35
CA SER A 47 -6.73 -20.58 -3.64
C SER A 47 -5.59 -21.45 -3.11
N PHE A 48 -5.82 -22.16 -2.02
CA PHE A 48 -4.92 -23.24 -1.57
C PHE A 48 -5.12 -24.54 -2.34
N THR A 49 -6.22 -24.65 -3.08
CA THR A 49 -6.61 -25.88 -3.80
C THR A 49 -6.23 -25.85 -5.28
N ASP A 50 -5.71 -24.73 -5.78
CA ASP A 50 -5.28 -24.58 -7.17
C ASP A 50 -3.98 -23.79 -7.30
N SER A 51 -3.46 -23.77 -8.53
CA SER A 51 -2.23 -23.09 -8.91
C SER A 51 -2.47 -21.68 -9.47
N LEU A 52 -3.67 -21.11 -9.34
CA LEU A 52 -4.03 -19.87 -10.01
C LEU A 52 -3.99 -18.68 -9.04
N ILE A 53 -3.30 -17.61 -9.45
CA ILE A 53 -3.29 -16.33 -8.75
C ILE A 53 -3.84 -15.25 -9.68
N TYR A 54 -4.94 -14.66 -9.28
CA TYR A 54 -5.64 -13.61 -10.00
C TYR A 54 -5.18 -12.24 -9.54
N PHE A 55 -4.94 -11.35 -10.49
CA PHE A 55 -4.64 -9.94 -10.24
C PHE A 55 -5.66 -9.08 -10.96
N THR A 56 -6.18 -8.06 -10.29
CA THR A 56 -6.87 -6.96 -10.97
C THR A 56 -5.84 -6.01 -11.57
N ASP A 57 -6.32 -5.05 -12.37
CA ASP A 57 -5.50 -3.90 -12.75
C ASP A 57 -5.28 -2.95 -11.58
N ILE A 58 -4.28 -2.07 -11.73
CA ILE A 58 -4.09 -0.96 -10.82
C ILE A 58 -5.14 0.09 -11.13
N GLU A 59 -6.04 0.32 -10.18
CA GLU A 59 -7.08 1.34 -10.28
C GLU A 59 -6.79 2.53 -9.39
N GLN A 60 -7.16 3.72 -9.85
CA GLN A 60 -7.07 4.95 -9.07
C GLN A 60 -8.43 5.29 -8.47
N LEU A 61 -8.53 5.26 -7.14
CA LEU A 61 -9.74 5.63 -6.41
C LEU A 61 -9.59 7.01 -5.80
N GLN A 62 -10.59 7.87 -6.03
CA GLN A 62 -10.62 9.24 -5.53
C GLN A 62 -11.48 9.37 -4.27
N GLY A 63 -11.18 10.37 -3.45
CA GLY A 63 -11.91 10.69 -2.24
C GLY A 63 -11.74 9.65 -1.13
N ILE A 64 -10.63 8.92 -1.10
CA ILE A 64 -10.28 7.98 -0.01
C ILE A 64 -9.18 8.59 0.83
N HIS A 65 -9.53 8.98 2.05
CA HIS A 65 -8.59 9.56 2.99
C HIS A 65 -7.87 8.46 3.80
N ILE A 66 -6.55 8.36 3.63
CA ILE A 66 -5.70 7.50 4.48
C ILE A 66 -5.24 8.33 5.67
N GLY A 67 -5.83 8.04 6.84
CA GLY A 67 -5.51 8.68 8.11
C GLY A 67 -4.13 8.29 8.67
N LYS A 68 -3.86 8.71 9.91
CA LYS A 68 -2.54 8.53 10.57
C LYS A 68 -2.14 7.07 10.77
N SER A 69 -3.12 6.17 10.92
CA SER A 69 -2.89 4.72 11.01
C SER A 69 -2.25 4.14 9.75
N ARG A 70 -2.27 4.89 8.62
CA ARG A 70 -1.85 4.42 7.30
C ARG A 70 -2.61 3.18 6.81
N MET A 71 -3.80 2.94 7.36
CA MET A 71 -4.70 1.87 6.95
C MET A 71 -5.73 2.38 5.96
N LEU A 72 -6.16 1.48 5.06
CA LEU A 72 -7.28 1.71 4.16
C LEU A 72 -8.59 1.51 4.95
N PRO A 73 -9.46 2.52 5.03
CA PRO A 73 -10.81 2.34 5.57
C PRO A 73 -11.53 1.23 4.81
N ASP A 74 -12.29 0.40 5.51
CA ASP A 74 -13.13 -0.64 4.91
C ASP A 74 -12.39 -1.60 3.97
N ARG A 75 -11.10 -1.84 4.25
CA ARG A 75 -10.24 -2.73 3.47
C ARG A 75 -10.88 -4.11 3.24
N GLU A 76 -11.60 -4.61 4.24
CA GLU A 76 -12.29 -5.88 4.16
C GLU A 76 -13.38 -5.87 3.07
N LEU A 77 -14.19 -4.81 3.03
CA LEU A 77 -15.26 -4.66 2.04
C LEU A 77 -14.71 -4.59 0.60
N TYR A 78 -13.56 -3.94 0.37
CA TYR A 78 -12.91 -4.00 -0.96
C TYR A 78 -12.43 -5.40 -1.33
N SER A 79 -11.97 -6.18 -0.35
CA SER A 79 -11.56 -7.58 -0.59
C SER A 79 -12.79 -8.45 -0.87
N GLN A 80 -13.93 -8.17 -0.21
CA GLN A 80 -15.21 -8.81 -0.47
C GLN A 80 -15.75 -8.45 -1.87
N GLN A 81 -15.62 -7.22 -2.34
CA GLN A 81 -16.02 -6.84 -3.72
C GLN A 81 -15.35 -7.75 -4.76
N LEU A 82 -14.03 -7.96 -4.63
CA LEU A 82 -13.29 -8.86 -5.51
C LEU A 82 -13.76 -10.31 -5.37
N LYS A 83 -13.95 -10.77 -4.13
CA LYS A 83 -14.42 -12.14 -3.87
C LYS A 83 -15.78 -12.39 -4.52
N THR A 84 -16.75 -11.52 -4.28
CA THR A 84 -18.11 -11.63 -4.82
C THR A 84 -18.09 -11.63 -6.35
N HIS A 85 -17.28 -10.78 -6.99
CA HIS A 85 -17.15 -10.77 -8.45
C HIS A 85 -16.63 -12.11 -9.00
N LEU A 86 -15.55 -12.64 -8.42
CA LEU A 86 -14.97 -13.91 -8.85
C LEU A 86 -15.93 -15.08 -8.62
N GLU A 87 -16.70 -15.05 -7.54
CA GLU A 87 -17.72 -16.07 -7.24
C GLU A 87 -18.91 -16.01 -8.20
N GLN A 88 -19.40 -14.80 -8.52
CA GLN A 88 -20.61 -14.61 -9.33
C GLN A 88 -20.35 -14.73 -10.83
N GLU A 89 -19.27 -14.13 -11.34
CA GLU A 89 -19.00 -14.03 -12.78
C GLU A 89 -18.13 -15.18 -13.30
N GLU A 90 -17.20 -15.66 -12.48
CA GLU A 90 -16.24 -16.72 -12.88
C GLU A 90 -16.50 -18.07 -12.17
N GLY A 91 -17.46 -18.14 -11.24
CA GLY A 91 -17.76 -19.36 -10.46
C GLY A 91 -16.61 -19.78 -9.52
N LEU A 92 -15.67 -18.88 -9.24
CA LEU A 92 -14.44 -19.16 -8.50
C LEU A 92 -14.65 -19.01 -7.00
N THR A 93 -15.15 -20.07 -6.38
CA THR A 93 -15.41 -20.12 -4.93
C THR A 93 -14.14 -20.38 -4.11
N ASN A 94 -14.21 -20.07 -2.80
CA ASN A 94 -13.17 -20.37 -1.81
C ASN A 94 -11.79 -19.72 -2.06
N ARG A 95 -11.74 -18.64 -2.85
CA ARG A 95 -10.52 -17.86 -3.04
C ARG A 95 -10.33 -16.87 -1.91
N THR A 96 -9.12 -16.82 -1.38
CA THR A 96 -8.72 -15.78 -0.43
C THR A 96 -8.36 -14.52 -1.23
N CYS A 97 -9.11 -13.44 -0.99
CA CYS A 97 -8.96 -12.18 -1.71
C CYS A 97 -8.32 -11.11 -0.81
N PHE A 98 -7.38 -10.35 -1.36
CA PHE A 98 -6.68 -9.28 -0.66
C PHE A 98 -6.52 -8.05 -1.56
N VAL A 99 -6.67 -6.88 -0.96
CA VAL A 99 -6.31 -5.61 -1.62
C VAL A 99 -5.03 -5.01 -1.07
N TYR A 100 -4.21 -4.50 -1.98
CA TYR A 100 -3.04 -3.67 -1.71
C TYR A 100 -3.29 -2.26 -2.22
N PHE A 101 -2.82 -1.26 -1.46
CA PHE A 101 -3.03 0.13 -1.82
C PHE A 101 -1.78 1.00 -1.58
N SER A 102 -1.69 2.11 -2.29
CA SER A 102 -0.68 3.15 -2.03
C SER A 102 -1.10 4.50 -2.58
N LYS A 103 -0.67 5.59 -1.94
CA LYS A 103 -0.78 6.95 -2.52
C LYS A 103 0.12 7.15 -3.75
N LYS A 104 1.07 6.25 -4.03
CA LYS A 104 2.05 6.39 -5.12
C LYS A 104 1.96 5.23 -6.11
N LYS A 105 1.63 5.52 -7.38
CA LYS A 105 1.57 4.52 -8.47
C LYS A 105 2.85 3.70 -8.58
N LYS A 106 4.02 4.36 -8.61
CA LYS A 106 5.35 3.71 -8.66
C LYS A 106 5.60 2.69 -7.54
N ARG A 107 4.97 2.84 -6.36
CA ARG A 107 5.08 1.84 -5.29
C ARG A 107 4.21 0.61 -5.58
N MET A 108 3.03 0.80 -6.17
CA MET A 108 2.17 -0.30 -6.62
C MET A 108 2.80 -1.08 -7.76
N ASP A 109 3.32 -0.39 -8.78
CA ASP A 109 3.99 -1.05 -9.91
C ASP A 109 5.13 -1.97 -9.41
N LYS A 110 6.00 -1.44 -8.54
CA LYS A 110 7.10 -2.22 -7.93
C LYS A 110 6.59 -3.40 -7.11
N LEU A 111 5.50 -3.24 -6.36
CA LEU A 111 4.93 -4.32 -5.55
C LEU A 111 4.42 -5.44 -6.45
N ILE A 112 3.65 -5.11 -7.49
CA ILE A 112 3.11 -6.08 -8.45
C ILE A 112 4.22 -6.77 -9.21
N THR A 113 5.20 -6.05 -9.76
CA THR A 113 6.35 -6.65 -10.45
C THR A 113 7.08 -7.64 -9.54
N LYS A 114 7.32 -7.28 -8.27
CA LYS A 114 7.93 -8.19 -7.30
C LYS A 114 7.06 -9.42 -7.02
N MET A 115 5.75 -9.26 -6.85
CA MET A 115 4.82 -10.37 -6.63
C MET A 115 4.81 -11.31 -7.83
N LYS A 116 4.57 -10.79 -9.03
CA LYS A 116 4.52 -11.57 -10.27
C LYS A 116 5.82 -12.34 -10.50
N HIS A 117 6.97 -11.69 -10.33
CA HIS A 117 8.28 -12.34 -10.44
C HIS A 117 8.49 -13.46 -9.41
N ARG A 118 8.01 -13.30 -8.15
CA ARG A 118 8.08 -14.38 -7.16
C ARG A 118 7.22 -15.58 -7.57
N TYR A 119 5.99 -15.33 -8.00
CA TYR A 119 5.08 -16.41 -8.39
C TYR A 119 5.53 -17.12 -9.68
N GLN A 120 6.09 -16.40 -10.65
CA GLN A 120 6.65 -17.00 -11.87
C GLN A 120 7.88 -17.88 -11.60
N LYS A 121 8.67 -17.57 -10.56
CA LYS A 121 9.79 -18.44 -10.15
C LYS A 121 9.33 -19.75 -9.53
N THR A 122 8.15 -19.75 -8.92
CA THR A 122 7.52 -20.97 -8.41
C THR A 122 6.81 -21.66 -9.57
N ALA A 123 7.45 -22.65 -10.19
CA ALA A 123 6.96 -23.33 -11.40
C ALA A 123 5.53 -23.91 -11.31
N ALA A 124 4.99 -24.06 -10.10
CA ALA A 124 3.65 -24.56 -9.83
C ALA A 124 2.55 -23.48 -9.78
N LEU A 125 2.85 -22.20 -10.05
CA LEU A 125 1.87 -21.11 -9.96
C LEU A 125 1.71 -20.36 -11.29
N TYR A 126 0.46 -20.10 -11.67
CA TYR A 126 0.09 -19.37 -12.87
C TYR A 126 -0.63 -18.08 -12.53
N ILE A 127 -0.23 -17.00 -13.18
CA ILE A 127 -0.82 -15.68 -12.98
C ILE A 127 -1.92 -15.47 -14.00
N ARG A 128 -3.11 -15.09 -13.52
CA ARG A 128 -4.26 -14.68 -14.32
C ARG A 128 -4.60 -13.23 -14.02
N GLN A 129 -5.18 -12.57 -15.01
CA GLN A 129 -5.68 -11.21 -14.88
C GLN A 129 -7.20 -11.28 -14.82
N VAL A 130 -7.80 -10.61 -13.84
CA VAL A 130 -9.26 -10.40 -13.78
C VAL A 130 -9.63 -9.48 -14.93
N ASN A 131 -10.73 -9.77 -15.62
CA ASN A 131 -11.13 -8.98 -16.77
C ASN A 131 -11.39 -7.51 -16.36
N PRO A 132 -10.62 -6.55 -16.88
CA PRO A 132 -10.71 -5.16 -16.46
C PRO A 132 -11.99 -4.46 -16.94
N ASN A 133 -12.74 -5.06 -17.86
CA ASN A 133 -14.02 -4.51 -18.33
C ASN A 133 -15.20 -4.92 -17.44
N THR A 134 -15.05 -6.00 -16.66
CA THR A 134 -16.14 -6.56 -15.84
C THR A 134 -15.97 -6.24 -14.37
N PHE A 135 -14.75 -5.92 -13.93
CA PHE A 135 -14.47 -5.59 -12.54
C PHE A 135 -13.83 -4.22 -12.39
N HIS A 136 -14.45 -3.40 -11.53
CA HIS A 136 -13.86 -2.17 -11.01
C HIS A 136 -14.19 -2.02 -9.54
N PHE A 137 -13.22 -1.52 -8.76
CA PHE A 137 -13.45 -1.24 -7.36
C PHE A 137 -14.41 -0.07 -7.20
N ARG A 138 -15.41 -0.27 -6.33
CA ARG A 138 -16.38 0.78 -6.01
C ARG A 138 -16.03 1.40 -4.68
N LYS A 139 -15.93 2.74 -4.67
CA LYS A 139 -15.82 3.47 -3.42
C LYS A 139 -17.04 3.15 -2.55
N LEU A 140 -16.78 2.80 -1.30
CA LEU A 140 -17.82 2.54 -0.31
C LEU A 140 -18.38 3.86 0.19
N ALA A 141 -19.70 3.95 0.30
CA ALA A 141 -20.34 5.11 0.93
C ALA A 141 -19.95 5.11 2.41
N GLU A 142 -19.61 6.28 2.96
CA GLU A 142 -19.47 6.43 4.41
C GLU A 142 -20.85 6.18 5.03
N GLU A 143 -21.08 5.01 5.63
CA GLU A 143 -22.26 4.79 6.44
C GLU A 143 -22.19 5.69 7.67
N GLY A 144 -22.87 6.84 7.56
CA GLY A 144 -22.86 7.87 8.59
C GLY A 144 -23.70 9.09 8.26
N ALA A 145 -24.94 8.92 7.76
CA ALA A 145 -25.99 9.94 7.81
C ALA A 145 -27.39 9.35 7.52
N SER A 146 -27.91 8.52 8.43
CA SER A 146 -29.38 8.41 8.62
C SER A 146 -29.68 8.15 10.09
N THR A 147 -29.60 9.23 10.88
CA THR A 147 -30.46 9.36 12.06
C THR A 147 -31.85 9.78 11.56
N THR A 148 -32.89 9.28 12.23
CA THR A 148 -34.32 9.62 12.15
C THR A 148 -35.11 9.10 10.94
N ARG A 149 -35.88 8.01 11.17
CA ARG A 149 -37.33 8.08 11.37
C ARG A 149 -37.82 6.94 12.26
#